data_AF-A0A7W8WMA3-F1
#
_entry.id   AF-A0A7W8WMA3-F1
#
_cell.length_a   1.000
_cell.length_b   1.000
_cell.length_c   1.000
_cell.angle_alpha   90.00
_cell.angle_beta   90.00
_cell.angle_gamma   90.00
#
_symmetry.space_group_name_H-M   'P 1'
#
loop_
_entity.id
_entity.type
_entity.pdbx_description
1 polymer ?
#
loop_
_entity_poly.entity_id
_entity_poly.type
_entity_poly.pdbx_seq_one_letter_code
_entity_poly.pdbx_strand_id
1 'polypeptide(L)'
;MDSASIAPTLHPDATANLFRHTKQLRDELRVRLAEIYHLQAFSIHLVPSVRYGLLALKQWLELTGRRVGLRAGSHYAPIAQLFREPISWKHHACDAWIATHVAPYVGTVSRLYPSGSLLEIVDASHSFATNLHAVLLETANVFVACYVPLYSDFRGAVCLSIK
;
A
#
# COMPACT_ATOMS: atom_id res chain seq x y z
N MET A 1 -6.97 38.01 3.34
CA MET A 1 -7.94 36.92 3.09
C MET A 1 -7.30 35.97 2.11
N ASP A 2 -7.09 34.72 2.52
CA ASP A 2 -6.42 33.69 1.72
C ASP A 2 -7.20 33.35 0.44
N SER A 3 -6.50 33.36 -0.69
CA SER A 3 -7.02 33.01 -2.02
C SER A 3 -7.22 31.50 -2.22
N ALA A 4 -7.14 30.69 -1.16
CA ALA A 4 -7.20 29.22 -1.23
C ALA A 4 -8.61 28.63 -0.99
N SER A 5 -9.63 29.45 -0.72
CA SER A 5 -11.01 28.98 -0.49
C SER A 5 -11.91 28.97 -1.73
N ILE A 6 -11.34 28.92 -2.94
CA ILE A 6 -12.15 28.71 -4.14
C ILE A 6 -12.33 27.20 -4.32
N ALA A 7 -13.36 26.63 -3.69
CA ALA A 7 -14.01 25.47 -4.30
C ALA A 7 -14.44 25.93 -5.70
N PRO A 8 -13.92 25.33 -6.79
CA PRO A 8 -14.27 25.81 -8.10
C PRO A 8 -15.78 25.61 -8.26
N THR A 9 -16.50 26.69 -8.50
CA THR A 9 -17.91 26.67 -8.91
C THR A 9 -17.97 26.05 -10.31
N LEU A 10 -17.77 24.73 -10.37
CA LEU A 10 -17.84 23.94 -11.59
C LEU A 10 -19.33 23.75 -11.91
N HIS A 11 -19.72 24.16 -13.13
CA HIS A 11 -21.02 23.80 -13.68
C HIS A 11 -21.23 22.28 -13.56
N PRO A 12 -22.43 21.79 -13.18
CA PRO A 12 -22.68 20.37 -12.92
C PRO A 12 -22.21 19.43 -14.05
N ASP A 13 -22.38 19.86 -15.30
CA ASP A 13 -21.95 19.11 -16.49
C ASP A 13 -20.42 19.05 -16.66
N ALA A 14 -19.71 20.13 -16.29
CA ALA A 14 -18.25 20.16 -16.28
C ALA A 14 -17.70 19.23 -15.19
N THR A 15 -18.36 19.16 -14.03
CA THR A 15 -17.97 18.28 -12.92
C THR A 15 -18.18 16.80 -13.27
N ALA A 16 -19.30 16.46 -13.92
CA ALA A 16 -19.56 15.09 -14.37
C ALA A 16 -18.53 14.61 -15.40
N ASN A 17 -18.14 15.48 -16.33
CA ASN A 17 -17.08 15.20 -17.31
C ASN A 17 -15.71 15.03 -16.64
N LEU A 18 -15.37 15.88 -15.66
CA LEU A 18 -14.12 15.77 -14.90
C LEU A 18 -14.01 14.43 -14.15
N PHE A 19 -15.08 14.01 -13.44
CA PHE A 19 -15.06 12.74 -12.71
C PHE A 19 -14.93 11.53 -13.64
N ARG A 20 -15.63 11.54 -14.78
CA ARG A 20 -15.52 10.50 -15.80
C ARG A 20 -14.11 10.42 -16.36
N HIS A 21 -13.53 11.56 -16.73
CA HIS A 21 -12.17 11.62 -17.28
C HIS A 21 -11.12 11.18 -16.25
N THR A 22 -11.24 11.65 -15.00
CA THR A 22 -10.34 11.23 -13.90
C THR A 22 -10.43 9.72 -13.66
N LYS A 23 -11.64 9.15 -13.71
CA LYS A 23 -11.82 7.70 -13.60
C LYS A 23 -11.11 6.95 -14.74
N GLN A 24 -11.29 7.38 -15.98
CA GLN A 24 -10.63 6.79 -17.15
C GLN A 24 -9.10 6.81 -17.01
N LEU A 25 -8.51 7.94 -16.63
CA LEU A 25 -7.06 8.05 -16.41
C LEU A 25 -6.57 7.14 -15.27
N ARG A 26 -7.34 7.01 -14.19
CA ARG A 26 -7.01 6.08 -13.10
C ARG A 26 -7.09 4.62 -13.56
N ASP A 27 -8.09 4.27 -14.35
CA ASP A 27 -8.26 2.93 -14.90
C ASP A 27 -7.10 2.58 -15.84
N GLU A 28 -6.73 3.50 -16.74
CA GLU A 28 -5.58 3.36 -17.64
C GLU A 28 -4.26 3.21 -16.86
N LEU A 29 -4.03 4.05 -15.86
CA LEU A 29 -2.84 3.96 -15.03
C LEU A 29 -2.73 2.60 -14.33
N ARG A 30 -3.85 2.05 -13.82
CA ARG A 30 -3.83 0.70 -13.22
C ARG A 30 -3.43 -0.36 -14.23
N VAL A 31 -3.99 -0.32 -15.45
CA VAL A 31 -3.64 -1.28 -16.50
C VAL A 31 -2.15 -1.20 -16.83
N ARG A 32 -1.62 0.01 -17.02
CA ARG A 32 -0.19 0.22 -17.29
C ARG A 32 0.71 -0.26 -16.16
N LEU A 33 0.35 0.01 -14.90
CA LEU A 33 1.10 -0.48 -13.75
C LEU A 33 1.07 -2.01 -13.66
N ALA A 34 -0.07 -2.64 -13.95
CA ALA A 34 -0.19 -4.09 -13.96
C ALA A 34 0.69 -4.73 -15.03
N GLU A 35 0.75 -4.14 -16.21
CA GLU A 35 1.59 -4.60 -17.31
C GLU A 35 3.09 -4.44 -16.98
N ILE A 36 3.52 -3.22 -16.61
CA ILE A 36 4.93 -2.88 -16.40
C ILE A 36 5.53 -3.64 -15.20
N TYR A 37 4.75 -3.79 -14.12
CA TYR A 37 5.21 -4.40 -12.88
C TYR A 37 4.66 -5.82 -12.68
N HIS A 38 4.16 -6.46 -13.72
CA HIS A 38 3.66 -7.84 -13.66
C HIS A 38 2.67 -8.11 -12.51
N LEU A 39 1.72 -7.20 -12.29
CA LEU A 39 0.76 -7.26 -11.19
C LEU A 39 -0.58 -7.91 -11.59
N GLN A 40 -0.60 -8.76 -12.62
CA GLN A 40 -1.85 -9.34 -13.13
C GLN A 40 -2.56 -10.21 -12.09
N ALA A 41 -1.81 -10.81 -11.17
CA ALA A 41 -2.36 -11.58 -10.05
C ALA A 41 -2.88 -10.71 -8.90
N PHE A 42 -2.85 -9.39 -9.04
CA PHE A 42 -3.18 -8.47 -7.96
C PHE A 42 -4.23 -7.43 -8.34
N SER A 43 -5.10 -7.10 -7.38
CA SER A 43 -6.00 -5.94 -7.48
C SER A 43 -5.26 -4.65 -7.15
N ILE A 44 -5.17 -3.69 -8.07
CA ILE A 44 -4.44 -2.43 -7.88
C ILE A 44 -5.35 -1.33 -7.32
N HIS A 45 -5.03 -0.83 -6.12
CA HIS A 45 -5.71 0.33 -5.55
C HIS A 45 -4.80 1.56 -5.49
N LEU A 46 -5.24 2.65 -6.12
CA LEU A 46 -4.56 3.95 -6.10
C LEU A 46 -5.04 4.78 -4.90
N VAL A 47 -4.11 5.13 -4.01
CA VAL A 47 -4.38 5.87 -2.77
C VAL A 47 -3.54 7.15 -2.68
N PRO A 48 -3.89 8.13 -1.84
CA PRO A 48 -3.13 9.39 -1.78
C PRO A 48 -1.71 9.26 -1.20
N SER A 49 -1.48 8.31 -0.29
CA SER A 49 -0.18 8.10 0.36
C SER A 49 -0.06 6.68 0.92
N VAL A 50 1.17 6.20 1.18
CA VAL A 50 1.41 4.93 1.89
C VAL A 50 0.73 4.94 3.25
N ARG A 51 0.79 6.07 3.97
CA ARG A 51 0.10 6.23 5.26
C ARG A 51 -1.40 6.00 5.13
N TYR A 52 -2.03 6.53 4.09
CA TYR A 52 -3.45 6.27 3.83
C TYR A 52 -3.71 4.80 3.50
N GLY A 53 -2.85 4.18 2.68
CA GLY A 53 -2.93 2.75 2.39
C GLY A 53 -2.86 1.88 3.64
N LEU A 54 -1.93 2.18 4.56
CA LEU A 54 -1.80 1.48 5.84
C LEU A 54 -3.01 1.67 6.76
N LEU A 55 -3.62 2.85 6.78
CA LEU A 55 -4.85 3.11 7.54
C LEU A 55 -6.03 2.33 6.97
N ALA A 56 -6.22 2.35 5.64
CA ALA A 56 -7.27 1.59 4.98
C ALA A 56 -7.09 0.08 5.21
N LEU A 57 -5.84 -0.41 5.16
CA LEU A 57 -5.50 -1.78 5.48
C LEU A 57 -5.84 -2.15 6.93
N LYS A 58 -5.45 -1.31 7.90
CA LYS A 58 -5.78 -1.50 9.32
C LYS A 58 -7.29 -1.62 9.52
N GLN A 59 -8.05 -0.71 8.92
CA GLN A 59 -9.51 -0.74 8.99
C GLN A 59 -10.09 -2.03 8.38
N TRP A 60 -9.58 -2.48 7.23
CA TRP A 60 -10.02 -3.74 6.62
C TRP A 60 -9.71 -4.96 7.49
N LEU A 61 -8.52 -5.01 8.12
CA LEU A 61 -8.13 -6.08 9.04
C LEU A 61 -9.04 -6.12 10.28
N GLU A 62 -9.37 -4.95 10.83
CA GLU A 62 -10.30 -4.82 11.96
C GLU A 62 -11.72 -5.26 11.59
N LEU A 63 -12.24 -4.82 10.45
CA LEU A 63 -13.58 -5.19 9.96
C LEU A 63 -13.71 -6.68 9.66
N THR A 64 -12.60 -7.34 9.29
CA THR A 64 -12.56 -8.78 9.02
C THR A 64 -12.20 -9.62 10.25
N GLY A 65 -11.97 -8.99 11.42
CA GLY A 65 -11.64 -9.67 12.66
C GLY A 65 -10.29 -10.40 12.63
N ARG A 66 -9.38 -10.02 11.73
CA ARG A 66 -8.06 -10.68 11.59
C ARG A 66 -7.11 -10.22 12.69
N ARG A 67 -6.42 -11.16 13.33
CA ARG A 67 -5.31 -10.86 14.24
C ARG A 67 -4.04 -10.67 13.43
N VAL A 68 -3.36 -9.56 13.71
CA VAL A 68 -2.23 -9.08 12.92
C VAL A 68 -1.01 -9.02 13.81
N GLY A 69 0.05 -9.71 13.39
CA GLY A 69 1.36 -9.62 14.04
C GLY A 69 2.34 -8.80 13.23
N LEU A 70 3.36 -8.27 13.91
CA LEU A 70 4.51 -7.64 13.26
C LEU A 70 5.69 -8.62 13.23
N ARG A 71 6.25 -8.87 12.04
CA ARG A 71 7.45 -9.71 11.91
C ARG A 71 8.62 -9.09 12.66
N ALA A 72 9.55 -9.91 13.14
CA ALA A 72 10.77 -9.37 13.74
C ALA A 72 11.55 -8.53 12.72
N GLY A 73 11.94 -7.31 13.09
CA GLY A 73 12.70 -6.43 12.22
C GLY A 73 12.48 -4.95 12.51
N SER A 74 13.15 -4.10 11.74
CA SER A 74 12.99 -2.65 11.81
C SER A 74 11.82 -2.23 10.95
N HIS A 75 10.67 -1.97 11.58
CA HIS A 75 9.53 -1.39 10.91
C HIS A 75 9.64 0.12 10.81
N TYR A 76 9.06 0.69 9.76
CA TYR A 76 8.83 2.12 9.72
C TYR A 76 7.94 2.53 10.90
N ALA A 77 8.33 3.58 11.64
CA ALA A 77 7.69 3.94 12.92
C ALA A 77 6.15 4.06 12.85
N PRO A 78 5.55 4.63 11.78
CA PRO A 78 4.10 4.63 11.60
C PRO A 78 3.47 3.23 11.55
N ILE A 79 4.13 2.23 10.93
CA ILE A 79 3.63 0.85 10.91
C ILE A 79 3.66 0.26 12.31
N ALA A 80 4.80 0.39 13.00
CA ALA A 80 4.95 -0.10 14.36
C ALA A 80 3.94 0.53 15.35
N GLN A 81 3.56 1.79 15.12
CA GLN A 81 2.56 2.48 15.93
C GLN A 81 1.12 2.06 15.56
N LEU A 82 0.81 1.95 14.27
CA LEU A 82 -0.54 1.61 13.80
C LEU A 82 -0.94 0.16 14.11
N PHE A 83 0.02 -0.76 14.05
CA PHE A 83 -0.19 -2.20 14.23
C PHE A 83 0.44 -2.73 15.51
N ARG A 84 0.65 -1.86 16.50
CA ARG A 84 1.13 -2.29 17.82
C ARG A 84 0.14 -3.30 18.39
N GLU A 85 0.60 -4.53 18.59
CA GLU A 85 -0.20 -5.61 19.13
C GLU A 85 -0.81 -5.22 20.49
N PRO A 86 -2.11 -5.47 20.71
CA PRO A 86 -2.68 -5.46 22.04
C PRO A 86 -1.96 -6.49 22.93
N ILE A 87 -1.69 -6.13 24.20
CA ILE A 87 -0.99 -7.01 25.15
C ILE A 87 -1.68 -8.39 25.30
N SER A 88 -3.00 -8.44 25.04
CA SER A 88 -3.83 -9.66 25.07
C SER A 88 -3.50 -10.68 23.97
N TRP A 89 -2.69 -10.34 22.95
CA TRP A 89 -2.37 -11.23 21.83
C TRP A 89 -1.07 -12.01 22.00
N LYS A 90 -0.31 -11.77 23.10
CA LYS A 90 1.00 -12.40 23.38
C LYS A 90 1.05 -13.94 23.34
N HIS A 91 -0.10 -14.62 23.32
CA HIS A 91 -0.20 -16.08 23.35
C HIS A 91 -1.00 -16.70 22.18
N HIS A 92 -1.45 -15.90 21.21
CA HIS A 92 -2.28 -16.40 20.11
C HIS A 92 -1.56 -16.36 18.76
N ALA A 93 -1.85 -17.36 17.90
CA ALA A 93 -1.38 -17.37 16.52
C ALA A 93 -2.02 -16.20 15.75
N CYS A 94 -1.21 -15.46 14.98
CA CYS A 94 -1.67 -14.38 14.11
C CYS A 94 -2.24 -14.95 12.81
N ASP A 95 -3.27 -14.29 12.26
CA ASP A 95 -3.92 -14.65 11.00
C ASP A 95 -3.26 -13.92 9.80
N ALA A 96 -2.60 -12.80 10.10
CA ALA A 96 -1.82 -12.01 9.15
C ALA A 96 -0.51 -11.53 9.79
N TRP A 97 0.51 -11.35 8.95
CA TRP A 97 1.80 -10.81 9.35
C TRP A 97 2.12 -9.58 8.51
N ILE A 98 2.62 -8.53 9.17
CA ILE A 98 3.15 -7.34 8.51
C ILE A 98 4.67 -7.37 8.57
N ALA A 99 5.30 -7.22 7.41
CA ALA A 99 6.75 -7.09 7.25
C ALA A 99 7.10 -5.75 6.60
N THR A 100 8.23 -5.14 6.99
CA THR A 100 8.86 -4.06 6.22
C THR A 100 9.98 -4.68 5.40
N HIS A 101 9.85 -4.71 4.06
CA HIS A 101 10.80 -5.42 3.21
C HIS A 101 12.18 -4.76 3.22
N VAL A 102 12.23 -3.43 3.15
CA VAL A 102 13.48 -2.66 3.22
C VAL A 102 13.29 -1.53 4.22
N ALA A 103 14.11 -1.54 5.28
CA ALA A 103 14.10 -0.52 6.30
C ALA A 103 15.12 0.59 5.96
N PRO A 104 14.70 1.76 5.46
CA PRO A 104 15.61 2.74 4.84
C PRO A 104 16.60 3.36 5.84
N TYR A 105 16.25 3.42 7.12
CA TYR A 105 17.06 4.06 8.17
C TYR A 105 18.22 3.19 8.67
N VAL A 106 18.15 1.88 8.42
CA VAL A 106 19.16 0.90 8.87
C VAL A 106 19.76 0.11 7.72
N GLY A 107 19.24 0.28 6.50
CA GLY A 107 19.72 -0.41 5.30
C GLY A 107 19.46 -1.91 5.28
N THR A 108 18.58 -2.41 6.15
CA THR A 108 18.31 -3.85 6.25
C THR A 108 17.22 -4.27 5.26
N VAL A 109 17.46 -5.41 4.61
CA VAL A 109 16.49 -6.10 3.77
C VAL A 109 15.95 -7.29 4.56
N SER A 110 14.67 -7.25 4.89
CA SER A 110 13.99 -8.33 5.61
C SER A 110 13.73 -9.49 4.67
N ARG A 111 14.06 -10.71 5.11
CA ARG A 111 13.67 -11.91 4.37
C ARG A 111 12.15 -12.06 4.41
N LEU A 112 11.52 -12.10 3.25
CA LEU A 112 10.11 -12.44 3.11
C LEU A 112 9.94 -13.96 3.05
N TYR A 113 8.81 -14.45 3.54
CA TYR A 113 8.48 -15.86 3.52
C TYR A 113 7.27 -16.07 2.62
N PRO A 114 7.26 -17.11 1.75
CA PRO A 114 6.10 -17.43 0.94
C PRO A 114 4.87 -17.57 1.83
N SER A 115 3.77 -16.94 1.42
CA SER A 115 2.50 -17.10 2.11
C SER A 115 2.09 -18.57 2.07
N GLY A 116 2.18 -19.25 3.22
CA GLY A 116 1.51 -20.53 3.42
C GLY A 116 0.00 -20.31 3.53
N SER A 117 -0.59 -20.69 4.67
CA SER A 117 -1.99 -20.38 4.98
C SER A 117 -2.23 -18.98 5.55
N LEU A 118 -1.15 -18.26 5.92
CA LEU A 118 -1.22 -16.95 6.58
C LEU A 118 -1.11 -15.82 5.58
N LEU A 119 -1.84 -14.72 5.84
CA LEU A 119 -1.80 -13.52 5.02
C LEU A 119 -0.50 -12.75 5.26
N GLU A 120 0.38 -12.69 4.27
CA GLU A 120 1.61 -11.90 4.33
C GLU A 120 1.36 -10.51 3.70
N ILE A 121 1.54 -9.49 4.54
CA ILE A 121 1.36 -8.09 4.21
C ILE A 121 2.73 -7.42 4.24
N VAL A 122 3.11 -6.73 3.17
CA VAL A 122 4.45 -6.17 3.02
C VAL A 122 4.41 -4.66 2.80
N ASP A 123 5.09 -3.90 3.64
CA ASP A 123 5.52 -2.55 3.29
C ASP A 123 6.71 -2.65 2.32
N ALA A 124 6.39 -2.35 1.06
CA ALA A 124 7.27 -2.43 -0.08
C ALA A 124 7.72 -1.04 -0.56
N SER A 125 7.56 0.01 0.25
CA SER A 125 7.87 1.40 -0.12
C SER A 125 9.28 1.61 -0.67
N HIS A 126 10.24 0.76 -0.27
CA HIS A 126 11.64 0.80 -0.69
C HIS A 126 12.11 -0.44 -1.46
N SER A 127 11.20 -1.32 -1.87
CA SER A 127 11.52 -2.54 -2.64
C SER A 127 10.68 -2.72 -3.91
N PHE A 128 9.57 -2.00 -4.02
CA PHE A 128 8.77 -1.97 -5.23
C PHE A 128 9.56 -1.30 -6.37
N ALA A 129 9.43 -1.83 -7.59
CA ALA A 129 10.14 -1.35 -8.78
C ALA A 129 11.69 -1.39 -8.67
N THR A 130 12.24 -2.24 -7.80
CA THR A 130 13.69 -2.50 -7.71
C THR A 130 14.02 -3.94 -8.09
N ASN A 131 15.29 -4.33 -7.99
CA ASN A 131 15.73 -5.73 -8.14
C ASN A 131 15.12 -6.68 -7.09
N LEU A 132 14.45 -6.15 -6.05
CA LEU A 132 13.74 -6.94 -5.03
C LEU A 132 12.25 -7.15 -5.38
N HIS A 133 11.78 -6.61 -6.50
CA HIS A 133 10.37 -6.65 -6.89
C HIS A 133 9.86 -8.07 -7.15
N ALA A 134 10.66 -8.95 -7.78
CA ALA A 134 10.24 -10.32 -8.04
C ALA A 134 9.94 -11.10 -6.74
N VAL A 135 10.79 -10.92 -5.73
CA VAL A 135 10.60 -11.53 -4.39
C VAL A 135 9.28 -11.06 -3.76
N LEU A 136 8.92 -9.79 -3.96
CA LEU A 136 7.64 -9.25 -3.48
C LEU A 136 6.45 -9.96 -4.14
N LEU A 137 6.47 -10.16 -5.46
CA LEU A 137 5.37 -10.80 -6.20
C LEU A 137 5.18 -12.27 -5.80
N GLU A 138 6.27 -12.96 -5.48
CA GLU A 138 6.25 -14.36 -5.08
C GLU A 138 5.71 -14.55 -3.66
N THR A 139 6.03 -13.63 -2.75
CA THR A 139 5.83 -13.85 -1.31
C THR A 139 4.64 -13.09 -0.72
N ALA A 140 4.32 -11.90 -1.21
CA ALA A 140 3.28 -11.07 -0.64
C ALA A 140 1.88 -11.47 -1.12
N ASN A 141 0.91 -11.53 -0.20
CA ASN A 141 -0.51 -11.51 -0.56
C ASN A 141 -1.00 -10.08 -0.70
N VAL A 142 -0.52 -9.21 0.20
CA VAL A 142 -0.79 -7.79 0.18
C VAL A 142 0.51 -7.03 0.27
N PHE A 143 0.65 -5.98 -0.52
CA PHE A 143 1.72 -5.02 -0.29
C PHE A 143 1.23 -3.59 -0.43
N VAL A 144 1.93 -2.69 0.25
CA VAL A 144 1.75 -1.24 0.16
C VAL A 144 3.05 -0.64 -0.35
N ALA A 145 2.99 0.23 -1.36
CA ALA A 145 4.18 0.85 -1.93
C ALA A 145 3.95 2.32 -2.28
N CYS A 146 5.06 3.04 -2.43
CA CYS A 146 5.09 4.28 -3.18
C CYS A 146 5.38 3.95 -4.65
N TYR A 147 4.76 4.70 -5.55
CA TYR A 147 5.22 4.80 -6.93
C TYR A 147 5.58 6.27 -7.12
N VAL A 148 6.86 6.54 -7.40
CA VAL A 148 7.28 7.89 -7.74
C VAL A 148 7.46 7.91 -9.25
N PRO A 149 6.66 8.67 -10.00
CA PRO A 149 6.97 8.91 -11.40
C PRO A 149 8.31 9.67 -11.44
N LEU A 150 9.29 9.14 -12.17
CA LEU A 150 10.65 9.71 -12.30
C LEU A 150 10.67 11.16 -12.85
N TYR A 151 9.54 11.68 -13.33
CA TYR A 151 9.46 12.96 -14.05
C TYR A 151 8.30 13.88 -13.62
N SER A 152 7.74 13.72 -12.41
CA SER A 152 6.71 14.65 -11.94
C SER A 152 6.86 14.95 -10.45
N ASP A 153 6.59 16.21 -10.06
CA ASP A 153 6.40 16.64 -8.66
C ASP A 153 5.21 15.94 -7.97
N PHE A 154 4.50 15.06 -8.68
CA PHE A 154 3.44 14.23 -8.16
C PHE A 154 3.99 13.12 -7.26
N ARG A 155 4.02 13.37 -5.95
CA ARG A 155 4.22 12.35 -4.92
C ARG A 155 2.93 11.56 -4.69
N GLY A 156 2.58 10.69 -5.63
CA GLY A 156 1.52 9.70 -5.43
C GLY A 156 2.04 8.48 -4.66
N ALA A 157 1.14 7.72 -4.01
CA ALA A 157 1.48 6.38 -3.50
C ALA A 157 0.53 5.32 -4.08
N VAL A 158 1.09 4.23 -4.58
CA VAL A 158 0.40 3.09 -5.19
C VAL A 158 1.35 1.93 -4.92
N CYS A 159 0.92 0.76 -4.46
CA CYS A 159 -0.32 0.04 -4.67
C CYS A 159 -0.73 -0.60 -3.35
N LEU A 160 -2.03 -0.65 -3.00
CA LEU A 160 -2.54 -1.73 -2.18
C LEU A 160 -2.87 -2.86 -3.15
N SER A 161 -2.13 -3.95 -3.09
CA SER A 161 -2.30 -5.12 -3.94
C SER A 161 -2.99 -6.21 -3.13
N ILE A 162 -4.00 -6.92 -3.64
CA ILE A 162 -4.52 -8.15 -2.99
C ILE A 162 -4.44 -9.28 -4.02
N LYS A 163 -3.72 -10.36 -3.67
CA LYS A 163 -3.62 -11.62 -4.42
C LYS A 163 -4.74 -12.59 -4.03
#